data_AF-A0A957KZ06-F1
#
_entry.id   AF-A0A957KZ06-F1
#
_cell.length_a   1.000
_cell.length_b   1.000
_cell.length_c   1.000
_cell.angle_alpha   90.00
_cell.angle_beta   90.00
_cell.angle_gamma   90.00
#
_symmetry.space_group_name_H-M   'P 1'
#
loop_
_entity.id
_entity.type
_entity.pdbx_description
1 polymer ?
#
loop_
_entity_poly.entity_id
_entity_poly.type
_entity_poly.pdbx_seq_one_letter_code
_entity_poly.pdbx_strand_id
1 'polypeptide(L)'
;MSEQLYVAGMGNGAPPLRLDEISSFGHDQGCGNFVAVQTFMQPADYGRPADFAARLHAYLSQAAAAGWLNEQTIVAFPEHIGTWLVAAGEPGLILRARSVAAALMLTAARHPVGLVRNLRHALGQNRLLDALFRFKAPTMAAIYQATFADLARSFGVTLVAGSLVLPEPEVEDGRLVVGRGGLQNVTAVFRPDGTLHPHLTRKVRLVHLETAFLQAASPAALPVYETPAGRLGILICADSWYPET
;
A
#
# COMPACT_ATOMS: atom_id res chain seq x y z
N MET A 1 -18.80 -9.41 28.28
CA MET A 1 -17.60 -8.64 28.68
C MET A 1 -16.48 -9.62 28.84
N SER A 2 -15.55 -9.63 27.90
CA SER A 2 -14.36 -10.47 27.92
C SER A 2 -13.19 -9.58 27.55
N GLU A 3 -12.52 -9.05 28.58
CA GLU A 3 -11.21 -8.44 28.43
C GLU A 3 -10.19 -9.57 28.20
N GLN A 4 -9.52 -9.56 27.06
CA GLN A 4 -8.29 -10.32 26.87
C GLN A 4 -7.12 -9.35 26.89
N LEU A 5 -6.39 -9.41 28.00
CA LEU A 5 -5.12 -8.73 28.25
C LEU A 5 -4.03 -9.40 27.40
N TYR A 6 -3.47 -8.72 26.40
CA TYR A 6 -2.32 -9.22 25.65
C TYR A 6 -1.03 -8.70 26.28
N VAL A 7 -0.26 -9.59 26.92
CA VAL A 7 1.10 -9.30 27.40
C VAL A 7 2.07 -9.63 26.26
N ALA A 8 2.62 -8.60 25.62
CA ALA A 8 3.69 -8.78 24.63
C ALA A 8 5.02 -8.99 25.36
N GLY A 9 5.53 -10.24 25.31
CA GLY A 9 6.90 -10.56 25.68
C GLY A 9 7.90 -9.95 24.70
N MET A 10 8.95 -9.31 25.22
CA MET A 10 10.09 -8.87 24.41
C MET A 10 10.92 -10.08 23.98
N GLY A 11 10.73 -10.52 22.74
CA GLY A 11 11.58 -11.46 22.03
C GLY A 11 11.76 -11.00 20.58
N ASN A 12 12.96 -11.14 20.04
CA ASN A 12 13.28 -10.76 18.65
C ASN A 12 12.55 -11.71 17.68
N GLY A 13 11.50 -11.18 17.04
CA GLY A 13 10.72 -11.84 16.00
C GLY A 13 9.27 -11.43 16.12
N ALA A 14 8.68 -10.89 15.04
CA ALA A 14 7.25 -10.70 15.01
C ALA A 14 6.56 -12.07 15.14
N PRO A 15 5.48 -12.21 15.93
CA PRO A 15 4.82 -13.51 16.07
C PRO A 15 4.36 -14.02 14.70
N PRO A 16 4.35 -15.36 14.49
CA PRO A 16 3.90 -15.95 13.25
C PRO A 16 2.48 -15.47 12.93
N LEU A 17 2.23 -15.14 11.66
CA LEU A 17 0.92 -14.68 11.23
C LEU A 17 -0.11 -15.79 11.46
N ARG A 18 -1.15 -15.48 12.23
CA ARG A 18 -2.33 -16.33 12.41
C ARG A 18 -3.52 -15.62 11.79
N LEU A 19 -4.20 -16.26 10.85
CA LEU A 19 -5.44 -15.74 10.29
C LEU A 19 -6.59 -16.04 11.25
N ASP A 20 -7.32 -15.01 11.62
CA ASP A 20 -8.48 -15.13 12.50
C ASP A 20 -9.75 -15.55 11.72
N GLU A 21 -9.84 -15.15 10.45
CA GLU A 21 -10.97 -15.45 9.58
C GLU A 21 -10.49 -15.81 8.17
N ILE A 22 -11.07 -16.89 7.63
CA ILE A 22 -10.83 -17.41 6.29
C ILE A 22 -12.22 -17.75 5.73
N SER A 23 -12.70 -16.98 4.76
CA SER A 23 -14.00 -17.19 4.13
C SER A 23 -13.84 -17.37 2.63
N SER A 24 -14.69 -18.21 2.05
CA SER A 24 -14.73 -18.51 0.61
C SER A 24 -16.18 -18.44 0.13
N PHE A 25 -16.39 -17.79 -1.00
CA PHE A 25 -17.70 -17.59 -1.60
C PHE A 25 -17.66 -18.00 -3.08
N GLY A 26 -18.74 -18.64 -3.55
CA GLY A 26 -18.83 -19.13 -4.93
C GLY A 26 -18.25 -20.53 -5.14
N HIS A 27 -18.21 -20.94 -6.41
CA HIS A 27 -17.65 -22.22 -6.83
C HIS A 27 -16.67 -21.98 -7.98
N ASP A 28 -15.61 -22.78 -8.03
CA ASP A 28 -14.65 -22.72 -9.12
C ASP A 28 -15.31 -23.16 -10.45
N GLN A 29 -15.22 -22.29 -11.45
CA GLN A 29 -15.71 -22.54 -12.80
C GLN A 29 -14.57 -22.53 -13.84
N GLY A 30 -13.30 -22.47 -13.40
CA GLY A 30 -12.14 -22.38 -14.29
C GLY A 30 -11.96 -21.02 -14.97
N CYS A 31 -12.60 -19.97 -14.44
CA CYS A 31 -12.56 -18.60 -15.00
C CYS A 31 -11.72 -17.64 -14.13
N GLY A 32 -10.84 -18.17 -13.29
CA GLY A 32 -10.09 -17.41 -12.28
C GLY A 32 -10.88 -17.15 -11.00
N ASN A 33 -10.21 -16.55 -10.02
CA ASN A 33 -10.78 -16.23 -8.71
C ASN A 33 -10.17 -14.94 -8.15
N PHE A 34 -10.84 -14.39 -7.12
CA PHE A 34 -10.40 -13.18 -6.43
C PHE A 34 -10.10 -13.48 -4.96
N VAL A 35 -8.93 -13.05 -4.49
CA VAL A 35 -8.52 -13.17 -3.09
C VAL A 35 -8.32 -11.78 -2.51
N ALA A 36 -9.23 -11.36 -1.63
CA ALA A 36 -9.09 -10.14 -0.86
C ALA A 36 -8.28 -10.41 0.41
N VAL A 37 -7.23 -9.62 0.65
CA VAL A 37 -6.39 -9.76 1.85
C VAL A 37 -6.71 -8.62 2.80
N GLN A 38 -7.24 -8.96 3.98
CA GLN A 38 -7.33 -8.02 5.10
C GLN A 38 -6.09 -8.15 5.98
N THR A 39 -5.25 -7.13 5.97
CA THR A 39 -3.97 -7.15 6.69
C THR A 39 -4.08 -6.50 8.06
N PHE A 40 -3.43 -7.12 9.05
CA PHE A 40 -3.07 -6.51 10.31
C PHE A 40 -1.56 -6.28 10.33
N MET A 41 -1.17 -5.00 10.32
CA MET A 41 0.24 -4.59 10.25
C MET A 41 0.65 -3.91 11.55
N GLN A 42 1.80 -4.30 12.09
CA GLN A 42 2.40 -3.64 13.25
C GLN A 42 3.35 -2.54 12.79
N PRO A 43 3.61 -1.49 13.60
CA PRO A 43 4.61 -0.47 13.26
C PRO A 43 5.99 -1.05 12.94
N ALA A 44 6.38 -2.13 13.62
CA ALA A 44 7.64 -2.84 13.36
C ALA A 44 7.72 -3.42 11.94
N ASP A 45 6.60 -3.84 11.37
CA ASP A 45 6.54 -4.38 10.00
C ASP A 45 6.91 -3.30 8.96
N TYR A 46 6.71 -2.01 9.27
CA TYR A 46 7.12 -0.90 8.39
C TYR A 46 8.55 -0.41 8.61
N GLY A 47 9.24 -0.91 9.64
CA GLY A 47 10.56 -0.41 10.03
C GLY A 47 11.65 -0.72 9.01
N ARG A 48 11.66 -1.94 8.48
CA ARG A 48 12.62 -2.39 7.45
C ARG A 48 11.88 -2.94 6.22
N PRO A 49 12.41 -2.75 5.01
CA PRO A 49 11.81 -3.31 3.79
C PRO A 49 11.57 -4.82 3.87
N ALA A 50 12.51 -5.56 4.49
CA ALA A 50 12.39 -7.00 4.65
C ALA A 50 11.26 -7.42 5.60
N ASP A 51 10.98 -6.64 6.65
CA ASP A 51 9.90 -6.95 7.59
C ASP A 51 8.53 -6.74 6.93
N PHE A 52 8.41 -5.67 6.15
CA PHE A 52 7.21 -5.36 5.37
C PHE A 52 6.94 -6.50 4.37
N ALA A 53 7.94 -6.86 3.58
CA ALA A 53 7.83 -7.93 2.60
C ALA A 53 7.51 -9.29 3.25
N ALA A 54 8.21 -9.65 4.33
CA ALA A 54 7.98 -10.91 5.04
C ALA A 54 6.54 -11.01 5.58
N ARG A 55 6.01 -9.92 6.14
CA ARG A 55 4.63 -9.90 6.64
C ARG A 55 3.62 -10.13 5.53
N LEU A 56 3.76 -9.44 4.40
CA LEU A 56 2.83 -9.59 3.27
C LEU A 56 2.97 -10.96 2.58
N HIS A 57 4.19 -11.50 2.51
CA HIS A 57 4.44 -12.84 2.00
C HIS A 57 3.74 -13.90 2.86
N ALA A 58 3.73 -13.73 4.19
CA ALA A 58 3.03 -14.66 5.08
C ALA A 58 1.51 -14.75 4.82
N TYR A 59 0.87 -13.67 4.36
CA TYR A 59 -0.54 -13.69 3.95
C TYR A 59 -0.74 -14.55 2.70
N LEU A 60 0.07 -14.32 1.65
CA LEU A 60 -0.07 -15.08 0.40
C LEU A 60 0.39 -16.53 0.55
N SER A 61 1.37 -16.81 1.42
CA SER A 61 1.75 -18.18 1.75
C SER A 61 0.60 -18.98 2.34
N GLN A 62 -0.27 -18.36 3.16
CA GLN A 62 -1.45 -19.04 3.68
C GLN A 62 -2.52 -19.27 2.61
N ALA A 63 -2.75 -18.29 1.74
CA ALA A 63 -3.65 -18.48 0.59
C ALA A 63 -3.15 -19.57 -0.37
N ALA A 64 -1.84 -19.61 -0.63
CA ALA A 64 -1.20 -20.66 -1.44
C ALA A 64 -1.36 -22.04 -0.79
N ALA A 65 -1.10 -22.15 0.52
CA ALA A 65 -1.26 -23.39 1.26
C ALA A 65 -2.72 -23.89 1.29
N ALA A 66 -3.69 -22.99 1.19
CA ALA A 66 -5.11 -23.31 1.04
C ALA A 66 -5.51 -23.69 -0.40
N GLY A 67 -4.59 -23.64 -1.36
CA GLY A 67 -4.85 -23.96 -2.78
C GLY A 67 -5.62 -22.87 -3.52
N TRP A 68 -5.62 -21.63 -3.03
CA TRP A 68 -6.43 -20.54 -3.59
C TRP A 68 -5.75 -19.74 -4.69
N LEU A 69 -4.45 -19.97 -4.93
CA LEU A 69 -3.66 -19.18 -5.87
C LEU A 69 -3.31 -19.99 -7.11
N ASN A 70 -3.55 -19.40 -8.27
CA ASN A 70 -3.14 -19.85 -9.60
C ASN A 70 -2.88 -18.63 -10.50
N GLU A 71 -2.51 -18.88 -11.76
CA GLU A 71 -2.16 -17.82 -12.72
C GLU A 71 -3.33 -16.88 -13.10
N GLN A 72 -4.57 -17.33 -12.90
CA GLN A 72 -5.79 -16.56 -13.09
C GLN A 72 -6.32 -15.96 -11.78
N THR A 73 -5.59 -16.07 -10.67
CA THR A 73 -5.98 -15.42 -9.42
C THR A 73 -5.62 -13.94 -9.46
N ILE A 74 -6.59 -13.10 -9.09
CA ILE A 74 -6.36 -11.70 -8.75
C ILE A 74 -6.33 -11.59 -7.22
N VAL A 75 -5.22 -11.12 -6.67
CA VAL A 75 -5.05 -10.86 -5.24
C VAL A 75 -5.09 -9.35 -4.99
N ALA A 76 -5.84 -8.89 -3.99
CA ALA A 76 -5.94 -7.48 -3.65
C ALA A 76 -5.59 -7.19 -2.19
N PHE A 77 -4.71 -6.21 -1.99
CA PHE A 77 -4.33 -5.65 -0.69
C PHE A 77 -5.11 -4.36 -0.38
N PRO A 78 -5.20 -3.97 0.91
CA PRO A 78 -6.07 -2.87 1.33
C PRO A 78 -5.48 -1.50 1.00
N GLU A 79 -6.35 -0.48 1.05
CA GLU A 79 -5.97 0.92 0.96
C GLU A 79 -4.92 1.30 2.02
N HIS A 80 -4.02 2.21 1.68
CA HIS A 80 -2.97 2.77 2.52
C HIS A 80 -1.91 1.79 3.04
N ILE A 81 -1.92 0.52 2.62
CA ILE A 81 -0.92 -0.47 3.03
C ILE A 81 0.52 0.01 2.77
N GLY A 82 0.78 0.74 1.68
CA GLY A 82 2.11 1.29 1.38
C GLY A 82 2.35 2.69 1.96
N THR A 83 1.33 3.39 2.44
CA THR A 83 1.45 4.78 2.94
C THR A 83 2.33 4.86 4.18
N TRP A 84 2.26 3.83 5.04
CA TRP A 84 3.00 3.77 6.30
C TRP A 84 4.49 3.47 6.13
N LEU A 85 4.96 3.16 4.91
CA LEU A 85 6.39 3.11 4.57
C LEU A 85 7.10 4.46 4.76
N VAL A 86 6.38 5.54 5.04
CA VAL A 86 6.93 6.80 5.57
C VAL A 86 7.76 6.57 6.85
N ALA A 87 7.53 5.47 7.58
CA ALA A 87 8.31 5.06 8.75
C ALA A 87 9.55 4.20 8.42
N ALA A 88 9.75 3.79 7.17
CA ALA A 88 10.85 2.91 6.79
C ALA A 88 12.21 3.55 7.07
N GLY A 89 13.09 2.81 7.75
CA GLY A 89 14.41 3.26 8.18
C GLY A 89 14.41 4.21 9.38
N GLU A 90 13.25 4.50 9.98
CA GLU A 90 13.18 5.30 11.20
C GLU A 90 13.53 4.46 12.45
N PRO A 91 14.15 5.06 13.48
CA PRO A 91 14.49 4.35 14.71
C PRO A 91 13.25 3.84 15.46
N GLY A 92 13.45 2.82 16.29
CA GLY A 92 12.38 2.21 17.08
C GLY A 92 11.60 3.18 17.99
N LEU A 93 12.16 4.33 18.36
CA LEU A 93 11.44 5.38 19.07
C LEU A 93 10.23 5.91 18.27
N ILE A 94 10.38 6.09 16.96
CA ILE A 94 9.30 6.54 16.07
C ILE A 94 8.25 5.44 15.90
N LEU A 95 8.71 4.19 15.73
CA LEU A 95 7.81 3.04 15.58
C LEU A 95 6.99 2.74 16.86
N ARG A 96 7.48 3.18 18.02
CA ARG A 96 6.81 3.04 19.33
C ARG A 96 6.09 4.31 19.78
N ALA A 97 5.97 5.32 18.91
CA ALA A 97 5.25 6.54 19.24
C ALA A 97 3.79 6.23 19.59
N ARG A 98 3.24 6.98 20.55
CA ARG A 98 1.88 6.74 21.07
C ARG A 98 0.76 7.15 20.10
N SER A 99 1.09 7.85 19.02
CA SER A 99 0.15 8.24 17.98
C SER A 99 0.86 8.47 16.65
N VAL A 100 0.10 8.37 15.56
CA VAL A 100 0.57 8.69 14.19
C VAL A 100 1.09 10.12 14.12
N ALA A 101 0.37 11.09 14.70
CA ALA A 101 0.79 12.48 14.72
C ALA A 101 2.16 12.66 15.42
N ALA A 102 2.38 11.99 16.55
CA ALA A 102 3.65 12.04 17.25
C ALA A 102 4.79 11.40 16.43
N ALA A 103 4.52 10.25 15.79
CA ALA A 103 5.49 9.59 14.90
C ALA A 103 5.93 10.52 13.77
N LEU A 104 4.96 11.14 13.08
CA LEU A 104 5.23 12.04 11.95
C LEU A 104 6.01 13.28 12.38
N MET A 105 5.68 13.87 13.54
CA MET A 105 6.43 15.02 14.07
C MET A 105 7.87 14.65 14.44
N LEU A 106 8.08 13.50 15.08
CA LEU A 106 9.42 13.00 15.40
C LEU A 106 10.22 12.73 14.12
N THR A 107 9.62 12.13 13.10
CA THR A 107 10.26 11.92 11.80
C THR A 107 10.64 13.26 11.16
N ALA A 108 9.72 14.23 11.12
CA ALA A 108 9.98 15.55 10.56
C ALA A 108 11.14 16.27 11.29
N ALA A 109 11.19 16.19 12.63
CA ALA A 109 12.25 16.79 13.43
C ALA A 109 13.63 16.16 13.20
N ARG A 110 13.69 14.88 12.80
CA ARG A 110 14.95 14.17 12.51
C ARG A 110 15.52 14.46 11.13
N HIS A 111 14.69 14.92 10.19
CA HIS A 111 15.10 15.14 8.80
C HIS A 111 14.98 16.63 8.39
N PRO A 112 15.52 17.60 9.15
CA PRO A 112 15.26 19.02 8.93
C PRO A 112 15.72 19.51 7.56
N VAL A 113 16.86 19.03 7.05
CA VAL A 113 17.38 19.41 5.72
C VAL A 113 16.47 18.88 4.60
N GLY A 114 16.08 17.61 4.68
CA GLY A 114 15.17 16.99 3.72
C GLY A 114 13.80 17.67 3.72
N LEU A 115 13.31 18.05 4.89
CA LEU A 115 12.05 18.73 5.09
C LEU A 115 12.06 20.15 4.51
N VAL A 116 13.07 20.97 4.83
CA VAL A 116 13.19 22.36 4.33
C VAL A 116 13.28 22.38 2.80
N ARG A 117 14.00 21.43 2.20
CA ARG A 117 14.07 21.30 0.73
C ARG A 117 12.70 21.03 0.13
N ASN A 118 11.93 20.11 0.73
CA ASN A 118 10.63 19.70 0.20
C ASN A 118 9.48 20.65 0.55
N LEU A 119 9.59 21.46 1.60
CA LEU A 119 8.60 22.49 1.97
C LEU A 119 8.38 23.51 0.85
N ARG A 120 9.41 23.78 0.04
CA ARG A 120 9.33 24.67 -1.13
C ARG A 120 8.45 24.12 -2.25
N HIS A 121 8.19 22.82 -2.23
CA HIS A 121 7.41 22.10 -3.23
C HIS A 121 6.09 21.54 -2.66
N ALA A 122 5.79 21.80 -1.38
CA ALA A 122 4.55 21.38 -0.77
C ALA A 122 3.36 22.16 -1.37
N LEU A 123 2.32 21.43 -1.76
CA LEU A 123 1.12 21.94 -2.42
C LEU A 123 -0.14 21.77 -1.56
N GLY A 124 -0.12 20.85 -0.59
CA GLY A 124 -1.21 20.61 0.35
C GLY A 124 -1.34 21.69 1.43
N GLN A 125 -2.51 21.75 2.08
CA GLN A 125 -2.79 22.71 3.15
C GLN A 125 -1.86 22.46 4.35
N ASN A 126 -1.66 21.18 4.70
CA ASN A 126 -0.66 20.78 5.68
C ASN A 126 0.72 20.63 5.03
N ARG A 127 1.42 21.76 4.86
CA ARG A 127 2.73 21.81 4.17
C ARG A 127 3.80 20.94 4.82
N LEU A 128 3.77 20.78 6.15
CA LEU A 128 4.75 19.99 6.88
C LEU A 128 4.59 18.50 6.59
N LEU A 129 3.35 18.00 6.67
CA LEU A 129 3.02 16.63 6.32
C LEU A 129 3.36 16.36 4.84
N ASP A 130 2.97 17.26 3.95
CA ASP A 130 3.24 17.14 2.53
C ASP A 130 4.76 17.03 2.26
N ALA A 131 5.55 17.96 2.81
CA ALA A 131 6.99 17.94 2.67
C ALA A 131 7.64 16.65 3.20
N LEU A 132 7.12 16.09 4.29
CA LEU A 132 7.58 14.81 4.84
C LEU A 132 7.29 13.66 3.88
N PHE A 133 6.07 13.57 3.35
CA PHE A 133 5.71 12.54 2.36
C PHE A 133 6.53 12.67 1.08
N ARG A 134 6.72 13.88 0.54
CA ARG A 134 7.61 14.12 -0.61
C ARG A 134 9.04 13.70 -0.34
N PHE A 135 9.54 13.96 0.86
CA PHE A 135 10.89 13.56 1.26
C PHE A 135 11.05 12.03 1.29
N LYS A 136 10.06 11.30 1.82
CA LYS A 136 10.10 9.83 1.94
C LYS A 136 9.65 9.10 0.67
N ALA A 137 8.95 9.77 -0.24
CA ALA A 137 8.31 9.17 -1.41
C ALA A 137 9.24 8.29 -2.27
N PRO A 138 10.50 8.66 -2.60
CA PRO A 138 11.36 7.78 -3.39
C PRO A 138 11.65 6.45 -2.70
N THR A 139 11.89 6.46 -1.38
CA THR A 139 12.10 5.26 -0.58
C THR A 139 10.82 4.42 -0.48
N MET A 140 9.67 5.07 -0.27
CA MET A 140 8.37 4.40 -0.22
C MET A 140 8.06 3.70 -1.54
N ALA A 141 8.20 4.40 -2.67
CA ALA A 141 7.95 3.86 -4.01
C ALA A 141 8.86 2.65 -4.31
N ALA A 142 10.15 2.73 -3.96
CA ALA A 142 11.09 1.65 -4.17
C ALA A 142 10.76 0.40 -3.35
N ILE A 143 10.45 0.55 -2.05
CA ILE A 143 10.08 -0.58 -1.18
C ILE A 143 8.77 -1.19 -1.66
N TYR A 144 7.76 -0.36 -1.89
CA TYR A 144 6.45 -0.79 -2.37
C TYR A 144 6.57 -1.58 -3.67
N GLN A 145 7.23 -1.02 -4.69
CA GLN A 145 7.40 -1.73 -5.96
C GLN A 145 8.14 -3.05 -5.81
N ALA A 146 9.27 -3.05 -5.08
CA ALA A 146 10.05 -4.27 -4.90
C ALA A 146 9.26 -5.38 -4.20
N THR A 147 8.55 -5.04 -3.12
CA THR A 147 7.74 -6.01 -2.37
C THR A 147 6.61 -6.59 -3.21
N PHE A 148 5.83 -5.76 -3.89
CA PHE A 148 4.66 -6.24 -4.62
C PHE A 148 5.02 -6.92 -5.96
N ALA A 149 6.10 -6.49 -6.63
CA ALA A 149 6.66 -7.24 -7.76
C ALA A 149 7.11 -8.64 -7.33
N ASP A 150 7.79 -8.74 -6.19
CA ASP A 150 8.27 -10.03 -5.68
C ASP A 150 7.12 -10.96 -5.26
N LEU A 151 6.09 -10.43 -4.59
CA LEU A 151 4.88 -11.20 -4.25
C LEU A 151 4.18 -11.71 -5.51
N ALA A 152 3.92 -10.84 -6.49
CA ALA A 152 3.21 -11.22 -7.70
C ALA A 152 3.95 -12.35 -8.44
N ARG A 153 5.27 -12.22 -8.59
CA ARG A 153 6.14 -13.22 -9.21
C ARG A 153 6.23 -14.52 -8.41
N SER A 154 6.39 -14.44 -7.09
CA SER A 154 6.60 -15.62 -6.24
C SER A 154 5.37 -16.50 -6.15
N PHE A 155 4.18 -15.89 -6.24
CA PHE A 155 2.91 -16.60 -6.19
C PHE A 155 2.25 -16.77 -7.57
N GLY A 156 2.82 -16.18 -8.62
CA GLY A 156 2.31 -16.29 -9.99
C GLY A 156 0.92 -15.68 -10.16
N VAL A 157 0.62 -14.56 -9.51
CA VAL A 157 -0.73 -13.96 -9.48
C VAL A 157 -0.77 -12.55 -10.06
N THR A 158 -1.94 -12.12 -10.56
CA THR A 158 -2.18 -10.69 -10.77
C THR A 158 -2.39 -10.03 -9.41
N LEU A 159 -1.59 -9.01 -9.09
CA LEU A 159 -1.56 -8.42 -7.76
C LEU A 159 -1.97 -6.95 -7.78
N VAL A 160 -3.10 -6.63 -7.17
CA VAL A 160 -3.50 -5.27 -6.80
C VAL A 160 -2.85 -4.96 -5.46
N ALA A 161 -1.76 -4.19 -5.48
CA ALA A 161 -0.83 -4.03 -4.37
C ALA A 161 -1.37 -3.23 -3.16
N GLY A 162 -2.65 -2.87 -3.14
CA GLY A 162 -3.19 -1.89 -2.21
C GLY A 162 -2.58 -0.51 -2.47
N SER A 163 -2.91 0.50 -1.67
CA SER A 163 -2.57 1.88 -2.05
C SER A 163 -1.47 2.53 -1.22
N LEU A 164 -0.82 3.54 -1.80
CA LEU A 164 0.13 4.42 -1.15
C LEU A 164 -0.05 5.88 -1.60
N VAL A 165 0.47 6.81 -0.80
CA VAL A 165 0.48 8.25 -1.11
C VAL A 165 1.83 8.65 -1.68
N LEU A 166 1.83 9.18 -2.91
CA LEU A 166 3.02 9.72 -3.59
C LEU A 166 2.66 11.03 -4.33
N PRO A 167 3.62 11.97 -4.52
CA PRO A 167 3.40 13.15 -5.35
C PRO A 167 3.38 12.74 -6.83
N GLU A 168 2.23 12.94 -7.49
CA GLU A 168 1.99 12.72 -8.92
C GLU A 168 2.82 11.57 -9.53
N PRO A 169 2.64 10.33 -9.06
CA PRO A 169 3.50 9.22 -9.45
C PRO A 169 3.15 8.70 -10.84
N GLU A 170 4.16 8.24 -11.56
CA GLU A 170 4.02 7.64 -12.89
C GLU A 170 4.84 6.36 -13.00
N VAL A 171 4.59 5.59 -14.05
CA VAL A 171 5.41 4.42 -14.38
C VAL A 171 6.27 4.74 -15.59
N GLU A 172 7.58 4.82 -15.38
CA GLU A 172 8.58 5.07 -16.42
C GLU A 172 9.50 3.85 -16.51
N ASP A 173 9.63 3.25 -17.69
CA ASP A 173 10.48 2.07 -17.92
C ASP A 173 10.26 0.94 -16.89
N GLY A 174 8.99 0.69 -16.55
CA GLY A 174 8.60 -0.34 -15.57
C GLY A 174 8.92 0.01 -14.12
N ARG A 175 9.25 1.27 -13.81
CA ARG A 175 9.55 1.76 -12.46
C ARG A 175 8.52 2.77 -12.01
N LEU A 176 8.11 2.66 -10.75
CA LEU A 176 7.27 3.63 -10.07
C LEU A 176 8.12 4.86 -9.73
N VAL A 177 7.96 5.92 -10.51
CA VAL A 177 8.68 7.19 -10.37
C VAL A 177 7.81 8.20 -9.66
N VAL A 178 8.47 9.02 -8.84
CA VAL A 178 7.84 10.04 -8.00
C VAL A 178 7.89 11.38 -8.74
N GLY A 179 6.72 11.98 -8.98
CA GLY A 179 6.58 13.25 -9.68
C GLY A 179 6.70 14.49 -8.78
N ARG A 180 6.18 15.61 -9.28
CA ARG A 180 6.28 16.92 -8.62
C ARG A 180 4.94 17.57 -8.30
N GLY A 181 3.83 17.09 -8.85
CA GLY A 181 2.48 17.58 -8.56
C GLY A 181 1.97 17.25 -7.16
N GLY A 182 0.64 17.30 -6.96
CA GLY A 182 0.02 17.04 -5.66
C GLY A 182 0.19 15.61 -5.20
N LEU A 183 0.07 15.40 -3.88
CA LEU A 183 0.05 14.05 -3.31
C LEU A 183 -1.24 13.34 -3.73
N GLN A 184 -1.10 12.14 -4.27
CA GLN A 184 -2.21 11.31 -4.75
C GLN A 184 -2.16 9.95 -4.06
N ASN A 185 -3.34 9.42 -3.76
CA ASN A 185 -3.51 8.05 -3.30
C ASN A 185 -3.63 7.14 -4.53
N VAL A 186 -2.68 6.25 -4.73
CA VAL A 186 -2.57 5.42 -5.94
C VAL A 186 -2.40 3.96 -5.60
N THR A 187 -2.90 3.07 -6.45
CA THR A 187 -2.63 1.64 -6.41
C THR A 187 -1.98 1.19 -7.71
N ALA A 188 -1.00 0.31 -7.57
CA ALA A 188 -0.32 -0.33 -8.69
C ALA A 188 -0.83 -1.75 -8.90
N VAL A 189 -0.80 -2.20 -10.15
CA VAL A 189 -1.08 -3.59 -10.52
C VAL A 189 0.19 -4.24 -11.01
N PHE A 190 0.49 -5.43 -10.50
CA PHE A 190 1.60 -6.25 -10.95
C PHE A 190 1.07 -7.50 -11.64
N ARG A 191 1.71 -7.88 -12.73
CA ARG A 191 1.39 -9.11 -13.47
C ARG A 191 1.99 -10.34 -12.76
N PRO A 192 1.54 -11.56 -13.11
CA PRO A 192 2.07 -12.81 -12.55
C PRO A 192 3.59 -12.99 -12.61
N ASP A 193 4.29 -12.30 -13.52
CA ASP A 193 5.75 -12.33 -13.64
C ASP A 193 6.46 -11.28 -12.75
N GLY A 194 5.70 -10.48 -12.00
CA GLY A 194 6.20 -9.36 -11.20
C GLY A 194 6.34 -8.04 -11.96
N THR A 195 5.99 -7.98 -13.25
CA THR A 195 6.08 -6.73 -14.01
C THR A 195 5.02 -5.74 -13.57
N LEU A 196 5.44 -4.49 -13.32
CA LEU A 196 4.55 -3.39 -13.01
C LEU A 196 3.74 -2.98 -14.26
N HIS A 197 2.42 -2.83 -14.10
CA HIS A 197 1.56 -2.30 -15.14
C HIS A 197 1.91 -0.82 -15.43
N PRO A 198 1.91 -0.37 -16.70
CA PRO A 198 2.28 1.01 -17.06
C PRO A 198 1.28 2.08 -16.58
N HIS A 199 0.08 1.67 -16.19
CA HIS A 199 -0.94 2.56 -15.64
C HIS A 199 -1.14 2.32 -14.16
N LEU A 200 -1.41 3.41 -13.43
CA LEU A 200 -1.76 3.40 -12.01
C LEU A 200 -3.22 3.83 -11.86
N THR A 201 -3.94 3.18 -10.96
CA THR A 201 -5.26 3.67 -10.54
C THR A 201 -5.04 4.73 -9.48
N ARG A 202 -5.61 5.91 -9.70
CA ARG A 202 -5.50 7.06 -8.80
C ARG A 202 -6.88 7.36 -8.21
N LYS A 203 -6.95 7.60 -6.89
CA LYS A 203 -8.20 7.87 -6.17
C LYS A 203 -8.87 9.13 -6.73
N VAL A 204 -10.17 9.04 -7.00
CA VAL A 204 -10.95 10.10 -7.65
C VAL A 204 -11.76 10.88 -6.63
N ARG A 205 -12.29 10.21 -5.61
CA ARG A 205 -13.17 10.75 -4.59
C ARG A 205 -12.46 10.78 -3.25
N LEU A 206 -12.10 11.98 -2.81
CA LEU A 206 -11.46 12.20 -1.52
C LEU A 206 -12.51 12.41 -0.42
N VAL A 207 -12.30 11.80 0.74
CA VAL A 207 -13.07 12.13 1.95
C VAL A 207 -12.56 13.42 2.59
N HIS A 208 -13.34 14.03 3.48
CA HIS A 208 -13.01 15.33 4.09
C HIS A 208 -11.61 15.40 4.72
N LEU A 209 -11.17 14.33 5.38
CA LEU A 209 -9.83 14.28 5.99
C LEU A 209 -8.71 14.28 4.94
N GLU A 210 -8.96 13.74 3.76
CA GLU A 210 -7.99 13.64 2.67
C GLU A 210 -7.81 14.96 1.92
N THR A 211 -8.86 15.77 1.76
CA THR A 211 -8.81 17.01 0.98
C THR A 211 -7.83 18.05 1.55
N ALA A 212 -7.44 17.92 2.81
CA ALA A 212 -6.43 18.76 3.44
C ALA A 212 -5.00 18.51 2.90
N PHE A 213 -4.74 17.34 2.32
CA PHE A 213 -3.37 16.95 1.93
C PHE A 213 -3.25 16.18 0.61
N LEU A 214 -4.34 15.62 0.08
CA LEU A 214 -4.37 14.89 -1.19
C LEU A 214 -5.02 15.70 -2.30
N GLN A 215 -4.61 15.39 -3.53
CA GLN A 215 -5.21 15.83 -4.77
C GLN A 215 -5.97 14.67 -5.41
N ALA A 216 -7.22 14.91 -5.78
CA ALA A 216 -8.06 13.95 -6.50
C ALA A 216 -7.57 13.76 -7.95
N ALA A 217 -7.74 12.56 -8.49
CA ALA A 217 -7.63 12.30 -9.92
C ALA A 217 -8.96 12.57 -10.64
N SER A 218 -8.91 12.62 -11.98
CA SER A 218 -10.12 12.68 -12.82
C SER A 218 -10.72 11.28 -12.99
N PRO A 219 -12.06 11.10 -12.95
CA PRO A 219 -12.69 9.82 -13.28
C PRO A 219 -12.31 9.31 -14.68
N ALA A 220 -12.12 10.23 -15.64
CA ALA A 220 -11.71 9.88 -17.00
C ALA A 220 -10.30 9.28 -17.10
N ALA A 221 -9.52 9.32 -16.01
CA ALA A 221 -8.19 8.74 -15.93
C ALA A 221 -8.16 7.33 -15.31
N LEU A 222 -9.33 6.75 -14.95
CA LEU A 222 -9.40 5.39 -14.42
C LEU A 222 -9.02 4.36 -15.51
N PRO A 223 -7.95 3.58 -15.32
CA PRO A 223 -7.54 2.59 -16.30
C PRO A 223 -8.38 1.30 -16.18
N VAL A 224 -8.43 0.56 -17.28
CA VAL A 224 -8.84 -0.85 -17.30
C VAL A 224 -7.59 -1.71 -17.48
N TYR A 225 -7.50 -2.77 -16.69
CA TYR A 225 -6.38 -3.70 -16.74
C TYR A 225 -6.82 -4.99 -17.43
N GLU A 226 -6.06 -5.44 -18.41
CA GLU A 226 -6.22 -6.79 -18.98
C GLU A 226 -5.47 -7.79 -18.11
N THR A 227 -6.17 -8.85 -17.68
CA THR A 227 -5.62 -9.90 -16.81
C THR A 227 -5.95 -11.29 -17.35
N PRO A 228 -5.28 -12.35 -16.90
CA PRO A 228 -5.64 -13.73 -17.27
C PRO A 228 -7.06 -14.14 -16.85
N ALA A 229 -7.67 -13.42 -15.91
CA ALA A 229 -9.06 -13.60 -15.48
C ALA A 229 -10.05 -12.65 -16.18
N GLY A 230 -9.59 -11.89 -17.17
CA GLY A 230 -10.37 -10.90 -17.92
C GLY A 230 -10.09 -9.46 -17.51
N ARG A 231 -11.03 -8.56 -17.83
CA ARG A 231 -10.86 -7.12 -17.60
C ARG A 231 -11.11 -6.76 -16.14
N LEU A 232 -10.19 -6.02 -15.56
CA LEU A 232 -10.23 -5.55 -14.18
C LEU A 232 -10.35 -4.02 -14.13
N GLY A 233 -11.33 -3.52 -13.41
CA GLY A 233 -11.43 -2.12 -12.97
C GLY A 233 -11.13 -2.03 -11.49
N ILE A 234 -10.48 -0.94 -11.05
CA ILE A 234 -10.10 -0.75 -9.65
C ILE A 234 -10.56 0.63 -9.21
N LEU A 235 -11.28 0.67 -8.09
CA LEU A 235 -11.73 1.87 -7.39
C LEU A 235 -11.12 1.87 -5.98
N ILE A 236 -10.81 3.05 -5.44
CA ILE A 236 -10.18 3.18 -4.12
C ILE A 236 -11.19 3.73 -3.12
N CYS A 237 -11.69 2.84 -2.24
CA CYS A 237 -12.50 3.19 -1.08
C CYS A 237 -13.73 4.03 -1.45
N ALA A 238 -13.75 5.32 -1.10
CA ALA A 238 -14.89 6.22 -1.32
C ALA A 238 -15.32 6.31 -2.79
N ASP A 239 -14.44 6.05 -3.75
CA ASP A 239 -14.80 5.94 -5.18
C ASP A 239 -16.05 5.05 -5.38
N SER A 240 -16.13 3.90 -4.68
CA SER A 240 -17.25 2.93 -4.78
C SER A 240 -18.65 3.48 -4.47
N TRP A 241 -18.76 4.66 -3.86
CA TRP A 241 -20.06 5.27 -3.51
C TRP A 241 -20.56 6.27 -4.56
N TYR A 242 -19.80 6.52 -5.63
CA TYR A 242 -20.12 7.52 -6.64
C TYR A 242 -20.35 6.89 -8.01
N PRO A 243 -21.56 7.03 -8.61
CA PRO A 243 -21.86 6.42 -9.90
C PRO A 243 -21.00 6.90 -11.09
N GLU A 244 -20.31 8.03 -10.95
CA GLU A 244 -19.49 8.60 -12.02
C GLU A 244 -18.07 8.01 -12.11
N THR A 245 -17.72 7.07 -11.20
CA THR A 245 -16.47 6.30 -11.20
C THR A 245 -16.75 4.84 -11.49
#